data_AF-A0A9E0W0X7-F1
#
_entry.id   AF-A0A9E0W0X7-F1
#
_cell.length_a   1.000
_cell.length_b   1.000
_cell.length_c   1.000
_cell.angle_alpha   90.00
_cell.angle_beta   90.00
_cell.angle_gamma   90.00
#
_symmetry.space_group_name_H-M   'P 1'
#
loop_
_entity.id
_entity.type
_entity.pdbx_description
1 polymer ?
#
loop_
_entity_poly.entity_id
_entity_poly.type
_entity_poly.pdbx_seq_one_letter_code
_entity_poly.pdbx_strand_id
1 'polypeptide(L)' 'VPLLDQQLTREENALGEHLLTLGCDCFLRRLEAELRGESEQISDLMRRHRVVGFNTYGEQVDGMHVNQTFTAVAIGRKV' A
#
# COMPACT_ATOMS: atom_id res chain seq x y z
N VAL A 1 -1.01 0.77 -10.41
CA VAL A 1 -1.05 -0.61 -9.85
C VAL A 1 0.25 -1.40 -10.02
N PRO A 2 0.90 -1.52 -11.21
CA PRO A 2 1.99 -2.48 -11.43
C PRO A 2 3.22 -2.30 -10.54
N LEU A 3 3.61 -1.04 -10.27
CA LEU A 3 4.79 -0.75 -9.45
C LEU A 3 4.61 -1.20 -7.99
N LEU A 4 3.40 -1.04 -7.43
CA LEU A 4 3.13 -1.42 -6.05
C LEU A 4 3.23 -2.93 -5.85
N ASP A 5 2.64 -3.70 -6.77
CA ASP A 5 2.72 -5.17 -6.80
C ASP A 5 4.18 -5.65 -6.86
N GLN A 6 4.97 -5.03 -7.73
CA GLN A 6 6.39 -5.33 -7.87
C GLN A 6 7.18 -5.05 -6.59
N GLN A 7 6.93 -3.92 -5.90
CA GLN A 7 7.63 -3.61 -4.65
C GLN A 7 7.25 -4.60 -3.54
N LEU A 8 5.96 -4.88 -3.35
CA LEU A 8 5.52 -5.81 -2.31
C LEU A 8 6.03 -7.23 -2.55
N THR A 9 5.98 -7.70 -3.81
CA THR A 9 6.56 -9.00 -4.20
C THR A 9 8.08 -9.05 -3.95
N ARG A 10 8.79 -7.94 -4.18
CA ARG A 10 10.23 -7.87 -3.89
C ARG A 10 10.51 -8.04 -2.40
N GLU A 11 9.73 -7.39 -1.54
CA GLU A 11 9.87 -7.51 -0.09
C GLU A 11 9.48 -8.92 0.41
N GLU A 12 8.50 -9.58 -0.20
CA GLU A 12 8.18 -11.00 0.07
C GLU A 12 9.34 -11.92 -0.27
N ASN A 13 9.99 -11.72 -1.41
CA ASN A 13 11.16 -12.52 -1.78
C ASN A 13 12.36 -12.30 -0.84
N ALA A 14 12.49 -11.09 -0.26
CA ALA A 14 13.57 -10.77 0.65
C ALA A 14 13.35 -11.30 2.08
N LEU A 15 12.10 -11.28 2.58
CA LEU A 15 11.75 -11.64 3.96
C LEU A 15 11.16 -13.06 4.10
N GLY A 16 10.79 -13.70 3.00
CA GLY A 16 9.95 -14.89 3.00
C GLY A 16 8.46 -14.55 3.15
N GLU A 17 7.63 -15.55 3.47
CA GLU A 17 6.19 -15.33 3.64
C GLU A 17 5.92 -14.26 4.71
N HIS A 18 5.25 -13.19 4.30
CA HIS A 18 4.80 -12.14 5.21
C HIS A 18 3.72 -12.70 6.14
N LEU A 19 3.86 -12.47 7.44
CA LEU A 19 2.77 -12.67 8.39
C LEU A 19 1.75 -11.55 8.27
N LEU A 20 2.24 -10.33 8.10
CA LEU A 20 1.46 -9.09 8.08
C LEU A 20 2.22 -7.99 7.35
N THR A 21 1.51 -7.17 6.59
CA THR A 21 2.01 -5.88 6.10
C THR A 21 1.17 -4.76 6.69
N LEU A 22 1.75 -3.88 7.50
CA LEU A 22 1.06 -2.70 8.04
C LEU A 22 1.27 -1.52 7.07
N GLY A 23 0.20 -1.07 6.41
CA GLY A 23 0.25 -0.04 5.37
C GLY A 23 -0.46 1.26 5.74
N CYS A 24 0.17 2.37 5.37
CA CYS A 24 -0.41 3.71 5.35
C CYS A 24 -0.59 4.13 3.89
N ASP A 25 -1.84 4.18 3.41
CA ASP A 25 -2.16 4.49 2.01
C ASP A 25 -2.73 5.91 1.89
N CYS A 26 -2.10 6.78 1.11
CA CYS A 26 -2.61 8.13 0.90
C CYS A 26 -4.06 8.10 0.40
N PHE A 27 -4.95 8.85 1.06
CA PHE A 27 -6.37 8.92 0.72
C PHE A 27 -6.62 9.31 -0.75
N LEU A 28 -5.77 10.16 -1.33
CA LEU A 28 -5.89 10.57 -2.73
C LEU A 28 -5.65 9.41 -3.71
N ARG A 29 -4.80 8.44 -3.37
CA ARG A 29 -4.62 7.22 -4.19
C ARG A 29 -5.88 6.37 -4.18
N ARG A 30 -6.54 6.27 -3.02
CA ARG A 30 -7.83 5.60 -2.91
C ARG A 30 -8.91 6.31 -3.73
N LEU A 31 -8.99 7.63 -3.63
CA LEU A 31 -9.93 8.44 -4.41
C LEU A 31 -9.68 8.29 -5.93
N GLU A 32 -8.42 8.32 -6.36
CA GLU A 32 -8.04 8.10 -7.76
C GLU A 32 -8.44 6.70 -8.24
N ALA A 33 -8.23 5.67 -7.41
CA ALA A 33 -8.66 4.30 -7.70
C ALA A 33 -10.18 4.16 -7.83
N GLU A 34 -10.96 4.90 -7.02
CA GLU A 34 -12.42 4.95 -7.14
C GLU A 34 -12.84 5.64 -8.44
N LEU A 35 -12.26 6.79 -8.74
CA LEU A 35 -12.53 7.56 -9.96
C LEU A 35 -12.18 6.78 -11.24
N ARG A 36 -11.16 5.92 -11.19
CA ARG A 36 -10.75 5.06 -12.31
C ARG A 36 -11.44 3.70 -12.35
N GLY A 37 -12.24 3.35 -11.35
CA GLY A 37 -12.83 2.01 -11.24
C GLY A 37 -11.83 0.89 -10.94
N GLU A 38 -10.66 1.21 -10.40
CA GLU A 38 -9.57 0.27 -10.07
C GLU A 38 -9.63 -0.22 -8.61
N SER A 39 -10.66 0.18 -7.86
CA SER A 39 -10.78 -0.07 -6.42
C SER A 39 -10.73 -1.54 -6.05
N GLU A 40 -11.39 -2.42 -6.81
CA GLU A 40 -11.41 -3.85 -6.55
C GLU A 40 -10.04 -4.48 -6.82
N GLN A 41 -9.44 -4.16 -7.98
CA GLN A 41 -8.10 -4.63 -8.36
C GLN A 41 -7.04 -4.25 -7.31
N ILE A 42 -7.07 -3.00 -6.83
CA ILE A 42 -6.15 -2.54 -5.78
C ILE A 42 -6.44 -3.25 -4.46
N SER A 43 -7.71 -3.43 -4.11
CA SER A 43 -8.10 -4.14 -2.90
C SER A 43 -7.61 -5.59 -2.91
N ASP A 44 -7.70 -6.28 -4.04
CA ASP A 44 -7.21 -7.65 -4.19
C ASP A 44 -5.69 -7.74 -4.13
N LEU A 45 -4.98 -6.79 -4.75
CA LEU A 45 -3.53 -6.67 -4.60
C LEU A 45 -3.14 -6.51 -3.12
N MET A 46 -3.77 -5.59 -2.39
CA MET A 46 -3.50 -5.37 -0.97
C MET A 46 -3.77 -6.63 -0.13
N ARG A 47 -4.86 -7.36 -0.44
CA ARG A 47 -5.18 -8.64 0.21
C ARG A 47 -4.13 -9.72 -0.06
N ARG A 48 -3.67 -9.86 -1.30
CA ARG A 48 -2.64 -10.85 -1.68
C ARG A 48 -1.36 -10.66 -0.85
N HIS A 49 -0.97 -9.41 -0.62
CA HIS A 49 0.21 -9.05 0.16
C HIS A 49 -0.06 -8.86 1.67
N ARG A 50 -1.21 -9.36 2.16
CA ARG A 50 -1.61 -9.32 3.57
C ARG A 50 -1.52 -7.91 4.19
N VAL A 51 -1.87 -6.89 3.40
CA VAL A 51 -1.86 -5.50 3.83
C VAL A 51 -3.08 -5.21 4.70
N VAL A 52 -2.83 -4.72 5.91
CA VAL A 52 -3.83 -4.10 6.78
C VAL A 52 -3.36 -2.70 7.15
N GLY A 53 -4.29 -1.81 7.48
CA GLY A 53 -3.94 -0.47 7.92
C GLY A 53 -5.04 0.52 7.63
N PHE A 54 -4.64 1.75 7.33
CA PHE A 54 -5.57 2.86 7.20
C PHE A 54 -5.11 3.83 6.12
N ASN A 55 -6.07 4.65 5.66
CA ASN A 55 -5.76 5.76 4.80
C ASN A 55 -5.19 6.93 5.62
N THR A 56 -4.24 7.65 5.03
CA THR A 56 -3.67 8.86 5.63
C THR A 56 -3.82 10.04 4.70
N TYR A 57 -3.73 11.25 5.24
CA TYR A 57 -3.63 12.47 4.45
C TYR A 57 -2.17 12.86 4.14
N GLY A 58 -1.22 11.92 4.28
CA GLY A 58 0.18 12.13 3.91
C GLY A 58 0.81 13.36 4.55
N GLU A 59 1.81 13.92 3.85
CA GLU A 59 2.40 15.21 4.18
C GLU A 59 1.57 16.36 3.59
N GLN A 60 1.22 17.32 4.44
CA GLN A 60 0.47 18.52 4.07
C GLN A 60 1.31 19.76 4.35
N VAL A 61 1.47 20.64 3.35
CA VAL A 61 2.10 21.97 3.51
C VAL A 61 1.10 23.00 2.99
N ASP A 62 0.71 23.95 3.85
CA ASP A 62 -0.33 24.96 3.55
C ASP A 62 -1.65 24.37 3.01
N GLY A 63 -2.04 23.19 3.50
CA GLY A 63 -3.24 22.48 3.05
C GLY A 63 -3.09 21.77 1.69
N MET A 64 -1.93 21.88 1.04
CA MET A 64 -1.60 21.16 -0.18
C MET A 64 -0.97 19.80 0.15
N HIS A 65 -1.45 18.75 -0.51
CA HIS A 65 -0.94 17.40 -0.35
C HIS A 65 0.32 17.21 -1.20
N VAL A 66 1.48 17.00 -0.57
CA VAL A 66 2.77 17.06 -1.28
C VAL A 66 3.16 15.70 -1.86
N ASN A 67 2.79 14.60 -1.19
CA ASN A 67 3.24 13.25 -1.53
C ASN A 67 2.07 12.26 -1.68
N GLN A 68 1.90 11.66 -2.87
CA GLN A 68 0.92 10.57 -3.12
C GLN A 68 1.55 9.20 -2.90
N THR A 69 1.83 8.87 -1.65
CA THR A 69 2.65 7.70 -1.29
C THR A 69 1.84 6.57 -0.68
N PHE A 70 2.41 5.37 -0.78
CA PHE A 70 2.09 4.25 0.09
C PHE A 70 3.37 3.88 0.83
N THR A 71 3.25 3.76 2.15
CA THR A 71 4.36 3.38 3.02
C THR A 71 3.91 2.21 3.86
N ALA A 72 4.76 1.21 4.02
CA ALA A 72 4.41 0.02 4.77
C ALA A 72 5.60 -0.60 5.48
N VAL A 73 5.29 -1.40 6.51
CA VAL A 73 6.23 -2.29 7.20
C VAL A 73 5.76 -3.72 7.00
N ALA A 74 6.59 -4.55 6.40
CA ALA A 74 6.36 -5.98 6.26
C ALA A 74 6.97 -6.75 7.45
N ILE A 75 6.20 -7.64 8.06
CA ILE A 75 6.61 -8.48 9.18
C ILE A 75 6.66 -9.94 8.68
N GLY A 76 7.88 -10.44 8.46
CA GLY A 76 8.12 -11.83 8.07
C GLY A 76 8.18 -12.80 9.25
N ARG A 77 7.99 -14.09 9.00
CA ARG A 77 8.27 -15.13 9.99
C ARG A 77 9.78 -15.35 10.09
N LYS A 78 10.32 -15.40 11.31
CA LYS A 78 11.71 -15.79 11.52
C LYS A 78 11.89 -17.24 11.05
N VAL A 79 12.71 -17.43 10.02
CA VAL A 79 13.16 -18.74 9.55
C VAL A 79 14.21 -19.29 10.52
#